data_AF-A0A2V8DZX8-F1
#
_entry.id   AF-A0A2V8DZX8-F1
#
_cell.length_a   1.000
_cell.length_b   1.000
_cell.length_c   1.000
_cell.angle_alpha   90.00
_cell.angle_beta   90.00
_cell.angle_gamma   90.00
#
_symmetry.space_group_name_H-M   'P 1'
#
loop_
_entity.id
_entity.type
_entity.pdbx_description
1 polymer ?
#
loop_
_entity_poly.entity_id
_entity_poly.type
_entity_poly.pdbx_seq_one_letter_code
_entity_poly.pdbx_strand_id
1 'polypeptide(L)' 'MKRHGRLDILVSNAGITRDQLLMRMHRGDWDVVLATNLTATFVLAQAVLRPMLKQRSGR' A
#
# COMPACT_ATOMS: atom_id res chain seq x y z
N MET A 1 -4.92 8.42 15.23
CA MET A 1 -6.29 7.85 15.34
C MET A 1 -7.24 8.75 16.17
N LYS A 2 -7.17 10.09 16.06
CA LYS A 2 -7.85 11.01 17.00
C LYS A 2 -9.36 11.23 16.77
N ARG A 3 -9.95 10.74 15.67
CA ARG A 3 -11.39 10.97 15.35
C ARG A 3 -12.26 9.72 15.33
N HIS A 4 -11.71 8.54 15.00
CA HIS A 4 -12.51 7.34 14.75
C HIS A 4 -12.24 6.16 15.72
N GLY A 5 -11.32 6.29 16.67
CA GLY A 5 -11.10 5.33 17.78
C GLY A 5 -10.55 3.94 17.39
N ARG A 6 -10.82 3.45 16.18
CA ARG A 6 -10.36 2.17 15.64
C ARG A 6 -10.16 2.25 14.12
N LEU A 7 -9.56 1.21 13.56
CA LEU A 7 -9.36 1.03 12.12
C LEU A 7 -9.80 -0.39 11.75
N ASP A 8 -10.91 -0.49 11.02
CA ASP A 8 -11.54 -1.77 10.72
C ASP A 8 -11.15 -2.35 9.37
N ILE A 9 -10.90 -1.46 8.40
CA ILE A 9 -10.64 -1.85 7.01
C ILE A 9 -9.47 -1.02 6.49
N LEU A 10 -8.47 -1.70 5.94
CA LEU A 10 -7.44 -1.11 5.10
C LEU A 10 -7.74 -1.45 3.64
N VAL A 11 -7.93 -0.42 2.81
CA VAL A 11 -8.03 -0.59 1.36
C VAL A 11 -6.77 -0.01 0.72
N SER A 12 -5.82 -0.86 0.32
CA SER A 12 -4.63 -0.43 -0.43
C SER A 12 -4.97 -0.31 -1.92
N ASN A 13 -5.68 0.76 -2.28
CA ASN A 13 -6.10 1.02 -3.66
C ASN A 13 -5.14 1.95 -4.43
N ALA A 14 -4.14 2.53 -3.78
CA ALA A 14 -3.18 3.38 -4.47
C ALA A 14 -2.39 2.54 -5.48
N GLY A 15 -2.49 2.90 -6.75
CA GLY A 15 -1.83 2.22 -7.84
C GLY A 15 -1.56 3.18 -8.99
N ILE A 16 -0.39 3.03 -9.62
CA ILE A 16 -0.03 3.75 -10.82
C ILE A 16 0.45 2.80 -11.90
N THR A 17 0.43 3.28 -13.14
CA THR A 17 1.06 2.61 -14.27
C THR A 17 2.00 3.59 -14.99
N ARG A 18 3.04 3.03 -15.62
CA ARG A 18 3.94 3.73 -16.54
C ARG A 18 3.88 3.01 -17.88
N ASP A 19 2.88 3.38 -18.66
CA ASP A 19 2.57 2.70 -19.91
C ASP A 19 3.60 3.04 -21.00
N GLN A 20 4.46 2.08 -21.27
CA GLN A 20 5.43 2.12 -22.34
C GLN A 20 5.89 0.70 -22.67
N LEU A 21 6.49 0.54 -23.85
CA LEU A 21 7.19 -0.70 -24.17
C LEU A 21 8.28 -0.94 -23.12
N LEU A 22 8.46 -2.18 -22.69
CA LEU A 22 9.44 -2.54 -21.67
C LEU A 22 10.86 -2.05 -22.03
N MET A 23 11.23 -2.07 -23.31
CA MET A 23 12.54 -1.57 -23.79
C MET A 23 12.76 -0.07 -23.53
N ARG A 24 11.68 0.71 -23.37
CA ARG A 24 11.71 2.14 -23.10
C ARG A 24 11.55 2.46 -21.62
N MET A 25 11.30 1.44 -20.79
CA MET A 25 11.07 1.64 -19.38
C MET A 25 12.35 2.08 -18.68
N HIS A 26 12.35 3.31 -18.20
CA HIS A 26 13.45 3.79 -17.38
C HIS A 26 13.40 3.12 -15.99
N ARG A 27 14.57 2.91 -15.38
CA ARG A 27 14.66 2.31 -14.05
C ARG A 27 13.86 3.10 -13.00
N GLY A 28 13.90 4.42 -13.08
CA GLY A 28 13.11 5.28 -12.19
C GLY A 28 11.59 5.05 -12.31
N ASP A 29 11.08 4.84 -13.53
CA ASP A 29 9.65 4.55 -13.72
C ASP A 29 9.26 3.21 -13.10
N TRP A 30 10.12 2.20 -13.27
CA TRP A 30 9.95 0.90 -12.64
C TRP A 30 9.91 1.00 -11.11
N ASP A 31 10.87 1.75 -10.55
CA ASP A 31 10.96 1.93 -9.11
C ASP A 31 9.74 2.67 -8.54
N VAL A 32 9.18 3.67 -9.24
CA VAL A 32 7.96 4.37 -8.77
C VAL A 32 6.74 3.45 -8.80
N VAL A 33 6.59 2.61 -9.83
CA VAL A 33 5.51 1.62 -9.92
C VAL A 33 5.61 0.62 -8.77
N LEU A 34 6.80 0.08 -8.50
CA LEU A 34 7.00 -0.84 -7.37
C LEU A 34 6.77 -0.17 -6.02
N ALA A 35 7.30 1.04 -5.83
CA ALA A 35 7.15 1.78 -4.59
C ALA A 35 5.67 2.01 -4.24
N THR A 36 4.85 2.35 -5.25
CA THR A 36 3.43 2.65 -5.06
C THR A 36 2.58 1.39 -4.95
N ASN A 37 2.73 0.46 -5.90
CA ASN A 37 1.77 -0.64 -6.02
C ASN A 37 2.10 -1.79 -5.06
N LEU A 38 3.38 -1.97 -4.71
CA LEU A 38 3.85 -3.09 -3.90
C LEU A 38 4.40 -2.66 -2.54
N THR A 39 5.43 -1.82 -2.51
CA THR A 39 6.10 -1.43 -1.25
C THR A 39 5.14 -0.69 -0.32
N ALA A 40 4.34 0.26 -0.83
CA ALA A 40 3.38 0.98 -0.01
C ALA A 40 2.32 0.04 0.58
N THR A 41 1.79 -0.91 -0.20
CA THR A 41 0.83 -1.92 0.29
C THR A 41 1.39 -2.72 1.46
N PHE A 42 2.64 -3.17 1.35
CA PHE A 42 3.32 -3.88 2.44
C PHE A 42 3.47 -3.01 3.70
N VAL A 43 3.94 -1.78 3.54
CA VAL A 43 4.15 -0.84 4.67
C VAL A 43 2.82 -0.51 5.36
N LEU A 44 1.76 -0.29 4.59
CA LEU A 44 0.43 -0.03 5.13
C LEU A 44 -0.09 -1.25 5.91
N ALA A 45 0.03 -2.45 5.35
CA ALA A 45 -0.34 -3.69 6.04
C ALA A 45 0.43 -3.84 7.37
N GLN A 46 1.74 -3.59 7.37
CA GLN A 46 2.56 -3.64 8.57
C GLN A 46 2.12 -2.62 9.64
N ALA A 47 1.75 -1.41 9.22
CA ALA A 47 1.32 -0.34 10.12
C ALA A 47 -0.01 -0.65 10.82
N VAL A 48 -0.94 -1.34 10.13
CA VAL A 48 -2.28 -1.65 10.66
C VAL A 48 -2.37 -3.00 11.36
N LEU A 49 -1.39 -3.89 11.14
CA LEU A 49 -1.40 -5.25 11.67
C LEU A 49 -1.54 -5.30 13.20
N ARG A 50 -0.69 -4.55 13.92
CA ARG A 50 -0.70 -4.55 15.40
C ARG A 50 -2.06 -4.15 16.00
N PRO A 51 -2.68 -3.01 15.62
CA PRO A 51 -3.99 -2.66 16.16
C PRO A 51 -5.09 -3.64 15.76
N MET A 52 -5.09 -4.18 14.53
CA MET A 52 -6.10 -5.16 14.09
C MET A 52 -5.98 -6.50 14.84
N LEU A 53 -4.76 -6.99 15.07
CA LEU A 53 -4.52 -8.19 15.89
C LEU A 53 -5.04 -8.00 17.33
N LYS A 54 -4.80 -6.83 17.94
CA LYS A 54 -5.33 -6.50 19.26
C LYS A 54 -6.86 -6.45 19.28
N GLN A 55 -7.47 -5.96 18.20
CA GLN A 55 -8.92 -5.91 18.02
C GLN A 55 -9.55 -7.26 17.68
N ARG A 56 -8.73 -8.28 17.36
CA ARG A 56 -9.16 -9.59 16.84
C ARG A 56 -10.11 -9.47 15.63
N SER A 57 -9.99 -8.38 14.89
CA SER A 57 -10.82 -8.02 13.75
C SER A 57 -10.08 -7.03 12.85
N GLY A 58 -10.37 -7.08 11.55
CA GLY A 58 -9.72 -6.28 10.52
C GLY A 58 -9.92 -6.91 9.14
N ARG A 59 -9.92 -6.10 8.08
CA ARG A 59 -9.94 -6.53 6.68
C ARG A 59 -8.98 -5.70 5.85
#